data_AF-A0AAW1L638-F1
#
_entry.id   AF-A0AAW1L638-F1
#
_cell.length_a   1.000
_cell.length_b   1.000
_cell.length_c   1.000
_cell.angle_alpha   90.00
_cell.angle_beta   90.00
_cell.angle_gamma   90.00
#
_symmetry.space_group_name_H-M   'P 1'
#
loop_
_entity.id
_entity.type
_entity.pdbx_description
1 polymer ?
#
loop_
_entity_poly.entity_id
_entity_poly.type
_entity_poly.pdbx_seq_one_letter_code
_entity_poly.pdbx_strand_id
1 'polypeptide(L)'
;MVYSVAEKIQIFTCYIENNKDKRAAQRAYRELYPNRPTPADNTFRRIYQQVNNTGSFNRKRRVVHANNEDQLDVLLYFEGKPSYRYS
;
A
#
# COMPACT_ATOMS: atom_id res chain seq x y z
N MET A 1 -1.44 -5.93 6.23
CA MET A 1 -1.82 -7.07 5.38
C MET A 1 -1.64 -6.72 3.92
N VAL A 2 -0.95 -7.57 3.15
CA VAL A 2 -0.71 -7.39 1.71
C VAL A 2 -1.50 -8.48 0.99
N TYR A 3 -2.38 -8.08 0.08
CA TYR A 3 -3.18 -9.00 -0.74
C TYR A 3 -2.51 -9.20 -2.10
N SER A 4 -2.53 -10.44 -2.58
CA SER A 4 -2.19 -10.78 -3.96
C SER A 4 -3.15 -10.10 -4.96
N VAL A 5 -2.78 -10.06 -6.24
CA VAL A 5 -3.65 -9.50 -7.28
C VAL A 5 -4.94 -10.31 -7.39
N ALA A 6 -4.87 -11.64 -7.32
CA ALA A 6 -6.04 -12.51 -7.35
C ALA A 6 -7.01 -12.23 -6.19
N GLU A 7 -6.49 -12.09 -4.96
CA GLU A 7 -7.32 -11.74 -3.81
C GLU A 7 -7.95 -10.35 -3.95
N LYS A 8 -7.22 -9.37 -4.49
CA LYS A 8 -7.78 -8.03 -4.73
C LYS A 8 -8.93 -8.06 -5.73
N ILE A 9 -8.85 -8.89 -6.77
CA ILE A 9 -9.93 -9.08 -7.74
C ILE A 9 -11.15 -9.66 -7.01
N GLN A 10 -10.98 -10.70 -6.21
CA GLN A 10 -12.08 -11.31 -5.44
C GLN A 10 -12.74 -10.31 -4.50
N ILE A 11 -11.93 -9.54 -3.75
CA ILE A 11 -12.42 -8.50 -2.84
C ILE A 11 -13.19 -7.41 -3.62
N PHE A 12 -12.70 -7.01 -4.78
CA PHE A 12 -13.34 -6.02 -5.65
C PHE A 12 -14.66 -6.53 -6.20
N THR A 13 -14.71 -7.77 -6.69
CA THR A 13 -15.93 -8.41 -7.20
C THR A 13 -16.99 -8.48 -6.11
N CYS A 14 -16.66 -8.98 -4.92
CA CYS A 14 -17.61 -9.02 -3.80
C CYS A 14 -18.14 -7.63 -3.44
N TYR A 15 -17.31 -6.59 -3.54
CA TYR A 15 -17.73 -5.21 -3.28
C TYR A 15 -18.74 -4.70 -4.30
N ILE A 16 -18.55 -5.02 -5.59
CA ILE A 16 -19.46 -4.58 -6.66
C ILE A 16 -20.79 -5.34 -6.59
N GLU A 17 -20.74 -6.66 -6.43
CA GLU A 17 -21.92 -7.51 -6.35
C GLU A 17 -22.84 -7.15 -5.18
N ASN A 18 -22.25 -6.63 -4.09
CA ASN A 18 -22.99 -6.18 -2.92
C ASN A 18 -23.31 -4.67 -2.95
N ASN A 19 -23.50 -4.09 -4.13
CA ASN A 19 -23.87 -2.67 -4.31
C ASN A 19 -22.95 -1.67 -3.57
N LYS A 20 -21.65 -1.99 -3.45
CA LYS A 20 -20.65 -1.17 -2.75
C LYS A 20 -20.93 -1.01 -1.25
N ASP A 21 -21.71 -1.90 -0.64
CA ASP A 21 -21.83 -1.98 0.81
C ASP A 21 -20.68 -2.81 1.40
N LYS A 22 -19.89 -2.18 2.28
CA LYS A 22 -18.69 -2.80 2.86
C LYS A 22 -19.04 -3.98 3.78
N ARG A 23 -20.12 -3.88 4.55
CA ARG A 23 -20.50 -4.90 5.54
C ARG A 23 -21.09 -6.11 4.84
N ALA A 24 -21.96 -5.88 3.85
CA ALA A 24 -22.49 -6.96 3.02
C ALA A 24 -21.38 -7.68 2.25
N ALA A 25 -20.48 -6.92 1.59
CA ALA A 25 -19.34 -7.48 0.87
C ALA A 25 -18.39 -8.29 1.78
N GLN A 26 -18.17 -7.83 3.01
CA GLN A 26 -17.33 -8.54 3.97
C GLN A 26 -17.95 -9.87 4.41
N ARG A 27 -19.27 -9.88 4.67
CA ARG A 27 -20.01 -11.12 4.98
C ARG A 27 -19.95 -12.09 3.82
N ALA A 28 -20.26 -11.63 2.61
CA ALA A 28 -20.17 -12.44 1.40
C ALA A 28 -18.76 -12.99 1.17
N TYR A 29 -17.72 -12.18 1.39
CA TYR A 29 -16.33 -12.63 1.26
C TYR A 29 -15.98 -13.73 2.28
N ARG A 30 -16.45 -13.61 3.51
CA ARG A 30 -16.24 -14.62 4.56
C ARG A 30 -16.95 -15.93 4.24
N GLU A 31 -18.14 -15.86 3.65
CA GLU A 31 -18.92 -17.03 3.23
C GLU A 31 -18.28 -17.75 2.04
N LEU A 32 -17.80 -16.99 1.04
CA LEU A 32 -17.14 -17.54 -0.14
C LEU A 32 -15.74 -18.09 0.14
N TYR A 33 -15.02 -17.50 1.11
CA TYR A 33 -13.64 -17.86 1.45
C TYR A 33 -13.45 -18.08 2.96
N PRO A 34 -14.05 -19.13 3.54
CA PRO A 34 -14.05 -19.34 4.99
C PRO A 34 -12.66 -19.62 5.57
N ASN A 35 -11.77 -20.22 4.77
CA ASN A 35 -10.40 -20.55 5.18
C ASN A 35 -9.43 -19.36 5.06
N ARG A 36 -9.90 -18.18 4.65
CA ARG A 36 -9.06 -17.01 4.43
C ARG A 36 -9.35 -15.90 5.45
N PRO A 37 -8.31 -15.15 5.86
CA PRO A 37 -8.49 -13.98 6.69
C PRO A 37 -9.40 -12.94 6.00
N THR A 38 -10.46 -12.54 6.69
CA THR A 38 -11.42 -11.57 6.17
C THR A 38 -10.79 -10.18 6.07
N PRO A 39 -10.92 -9.49 4.93
CA PRO A 39 -10.44 -8.12 4.80
C PRO A 39 -11.19 -7.15 5.71
N ALA A 40 -10.49 -6.12 6.19
CA ALA A 40 -11.12 -4.99 6.86
C ALA A 40 -12.05 -4.22 5.91
N ASP A 41 -13.12 -3.64 6.44
CA ASP A 41 -14.16 -2.92 5.68
C ASP A 41 -13.57 -1.83 4.78
N ASN A 42 -12.58 -1.10 5.28
CA ASN A 42 -11.93 -0.02 4.53
C ASN A 42 -11.11 -0.53 3.34
N THR A 43 -10.69 -1.79 3.34
CA THR A 43 -9.95 -2.42 2.23
C THR A 43 -10.79 -2.48 0.97
N PHE A 44 -12.07 -2.87 1.09
CA PHE A 44 -12.99 -2.95 -0.05
C PHE A 44 -13.12 -1.61 -0.77
N ARG A 45 -13.44 -0.55 -0.01
CA ARG A 45 -13.52 0.82 -0.56
C ARG A 45 -12.19 1.28 -1.16
N ARG A 46 -11.07 1.00 -0.49
CA ARG A 46 -9.75 1.44 -0.96
C ARG A 46 -9.37 0.79 -2.28
N ILE A 47 -9.58 -0.52 -2.42
CA ILE A 47 -9.32 -1.24 -3.67
C ILE A 47 -10.21 -0.69 -4.78
N TYR A 48 -11.51 -0.50 -4.52
CA TYR A 48 -12.43 0.09 -5.49
C TYR A 48 -11.96 1.48 -5.97
N GLN A 49 -11.63 2.38 -5.03
CA GLN A 49 -11.12 3.72 -5.37
C GLN A 49 -9.82 3.65 -6.15
N GLN A 50 -8.90 2.76 -5.79
CA GLN A 50 -7.64 2.60 -6.51
C GLN A 50 -7.88 2.18 -7.96
N VAL A 51 -8.73 1.18 -8.19
CA VAL A 51 -9.07 0.70 -9.53
C VAL A 51 -9.79 1.79 -10.31
N ASN A 52 -10.76 2.49 -9.69
CA ASN A 52 -11.49 3.55 -10.36
C ASN A 52 -10.60 4.74 -10.77
N ASN A 53 -9.60 5.08 -9.95
CA ASN A 53 -8.72 6.22 -10.21
C ASN A 53 -7.56 5.89 -11.16
N THR A 54 -7.10 4.64 -11.21
CA THR A 54 -5.86 4.27 -11.92
C THR A 54 -6.04 3.17 -12.96
N GLY A 55 -7.18 2.50 -13.00
CA GLY A 55 -7.43 1.30 -13.82
C GLY A 55 -6.62 0.08 -13.37
N SER A 56 -5.92 0.10 -12.23
CA SER A 56 -5.00 -0.96 -11.83
C SER A 56 -5.07 -1.35 -10.36
N PHE A 57 -4.95 -2.66 -10.10
CA PHE A 57 -4.78 -3.23 -8.76
C PHE A 57 -3.36 -3.06 -8.21
N ASN A 58 -2.41 -2.67 -9.06
CA ASN A 58 -1.03 -2.41 -8.67
C ASN A 58 -0.88 -0.99 -8.12
N ARG A 59 -0.20 -0.88 -6.98
CA ARG A 59 0.11 0.42 -6.39
C ARG A 59 1.23 1.04 -7.24
N LYS A 60 0.99 2.21 -7.82
CA LYS A 60 2.07 3.00 -8.44
C LYS A 60 3.14 3.26 -7.37
N ARG A 61 4.39 2.86 -7.64
CA ARG A 61 5.52 3.22 -6.79
C ARG A 61 5.66 4.73 -6.87
N ARG A 62 5.63 5.42 -5.72
CA ARG A 62 6.00 6.83 -5.67
C ARG A 62 7.50 6.87 -5.81
N VAL A 63 7.99 7.32 -6.97
CA VAL A 63 9.40 7.70 -7.12
C VAL A 63 9.51 9.04 -6.41
N VAL A 64 10.14 9.04 -5.24
CA VAL A 64 10.57 10.28 -4.59
C VAL A 64 11.83 10.69 -5.31
N HIS A 65 11.75 11.72 -6.15
CA HIS A 65 12.96 12.40 -6.60
C HIS A 65 13.55 13.09 -5.38
N ALA A 66 14.62 12.52 -4.83
CA ALA A 66 15.47 13.27 -3.93
C ALA A 66 16.10 14.38 -4.78
N ASN A 67 15.78 15.63 -4.46
CA ASN A 67 16.54 16.75 -5.01
C ASN A 67 17.95 16.61 -4.45
N ASN A 68 18.92 16.35 -5.33
CA ASN A 68 20.31 16.04 -4.96
C ASN A 68 21.05 17.21 -4.28
N GLU A 69 20.42 18.38 -4.13
CA GLU A 69 21.00 19.54 -3.47
C GLU A 69 21.09 19.35 -1.94
N ASP A 70 20.19 18.57 -1.33
CA ASP A 70 20.19 18.33 0.13
C ASP A 70 21.18 17.23 0.59
N GLN A 71 21.81 16.50 -0.34
CA GLN A 71 22.72 15.39 0.01
C GLN A 71 24.20 15.77 0.06
N LEU A 72 24.58 16.94 -0.49
CA LEU A 72 25.97 17.39 -0.48
C LEU A 72 26.43 17.83 0.92
N ASP A 73 25.55 18.41 1.73
CA ASP A 73 25.89 18.89 3.08
C ASP A 73 26.22 17.75 4.06
N VAL A 74 25.61 16.58 3.89
CA VAL A 74 25.84 15.42 4.77
C VAL A 74 27.22 14.81 4.53
N LEU A 75 27.71 14.79 3.29
CA LEU A 75 29.03 14.25 2.94
C LEU A 75 30.17 15.19 3.34
N LEU A 76 30.00 16.50 3.13
CA LEU A 76 30.99 17.52 3.54
C LEU A 76 31.20 17.59 5.06
N TYR A 77 30.19 17.25 5.86
CA TYR A 77 30.30 17.21 7.32
C TYR A 77 31.24 16.10 7.84
N PHE A 78 31.44 15.03 7.08
CA PHE A 78 32.31 13.92 7.47
C PHE A 78 33.77 14.05 7.00
N GLU A 79 34.04 14.82 5.95
CA GLU A 79 35.42 15.05 5.47
C GLU A 79 36.18 16.11 6.29
N GLY A 80 35.48 16.88 7.13
CA GLY A 80 36.04 18.04 7.83
C GLY A 80 36.53 17.86 9.26
N LYS A 81 36.57 16.65 9.85
CA LYS A 81 37.02 16.48 11.25
C LYS A 81 38.35 15.73 11.37
N PRO A 82 39.45 16.39 11.80
CA PRO A 82 40.66 15.68 12.18
C PRO A 82 40.37 14.78 13.39
N SER A 83 40.92 13.57 13.31
CA SER A 83 40.82 12.47 14.26
C SER A 83 41.25 12.90 15.67
N TYR A 84 40.30 12.95 16.60
CA TYR A 84 40.64 13.04 18.02
C TYR A 84 41.18 11.68 18.49
N ARG A 85 42.52 11.59 18.57
CA ARG A 85 43.21 10.56 19.35
C ARG A 85 42.86 10.76 20.83
N TYR A 86 42.17 9.79 21.42
CA TYR A 86 42.15 9.67 22.88
C TYR A 86 43.55 9.27 23.35
N SER A 87 44.07 10.04 24.31
CA SER A 87 45.33 9.79 25.01
C SER A 87 45.24 8.58 25.92
#